data_AF-A0A2T9XZ54-F1
#
_entry.id   AF-A0A2T9XZ54-F1
#
_cell.length_a   1.000
_cell.length_b   1.000
_cell.length_c   1.000
_cell.angle_alpha   90.00
_cell.angle_beta   90.00
_cell.angle_gamma   90.00
#
_symmetry.space_group_name_H-M   'P 1'
#
loop_
_entity.id
_entity.type
_entity.pdbx_description
1 polymer ?
#
loop_
_entity_poly.entity_id
_entity_poly.type
_entity_poly.pdbx_seq_one_letter_code
_entity_poly.pdbx_strand_id
1 'polypeptide(L)'
;MENSKVTDCDVVELHGFFAFPETDSIIEEEVGDEKYEIFQSKTKKKLVPLSEIEYKPKFETDEWFDKSGTIEFNEWMRERNGPAEIKYTVERHYFGKKYQSALDLSENYINYVGIKNGSKVKGLMIREILEIAALSAIKLSLKNKAIEYVILHKKAGNKDPGHYHFRGSVYQQCGLIVESINEYMIYLKERKLDPQIWSDMGINLQLLVNNTSDKQLFEKDKDINDKSYENKVFLYEYLLQILSLGCQLKSHSILIDCSTWGIAEYAQKRKAMQIENVDRKIEVCLERLKVSGSCGAAHKLMDREDLDVGGIVSMVELKSKPYIFDKQDLETIEQEINNTVKICIKTFKKTEYASINFNVLEWISKTLFLTRRKVPDEQQESSVSDL
;
A
#
# COMPACT_ATOMS: atom_id res chain seq x y z
N MET A 1 -21.42 -3.36 37.31
CA MET A 1 -21.46 -2.05 36.63
C MET A 1 -20.66 -2.21 35.35
N GLU A 2 -21.29 -1.81 34.25
CA GLU A 2 -21.15 -2.39 32.92
C GLU A 2 -19.81 -2.12 32.22
N ASN A 3 -19.26 -3.18 31.63
CA ASN A 3 -18.18 -3.13 30.65
C ASN A 3 -18.74 -2.64 29.31
N SER A 4 -18.34 -1.46 28.86
CA SER A 4 -18.62 -1.00 27.50
C SER A 4 -17.75 -1.79 26.52
N LYS A 5 -18.37 -2.72 25.79
CA LYS A 5 -17.81 -3.32 24.58
C LYS A 5 -17.54 -2.21 23.57
N VAL A 6 -16.27 -2.03 23.23
CA VAL A 6 -15.85 -1.31 22.02
C VAL A 6 -16.36 -2.13 20.84
N THR A 7 -17.34 -1.60 20.12
CA THR A 7 -17.84 -2.17 18.87
C THR A 7 -16.74 -2.12 17.82
N ASP A 8 -16.41 -3.29 17.28
CA ASP A 8 -15.58 -3.44 16.09
C ASP A 8 -16.10 -2.53 14.98
N CYS A 9 -15.29 -1.56 14.57
CA CYS A 9 -15.49 -0.88 13.30
C CYS A 9 -15.20 -1.91 12.20
N ASP A 10 -16.23 -2.27 11.43
CA ASP A 10 -16.10 -3.00 10.17
C ASP A 10 -15.17 -2.24 9.21
N VAL A 11 -13.88 -2.57 9.29
CA VAL A 11 -12.89 -2.18 8.28
C VAL A 11 -13.17 -3.07 7.07
N VAL A 12 -13.94 -2.53 6.12
CA VAL A 12 -14.12 -3.12 4.79
C VAL A 12 -12.75 -3.43 4.20
N GLU A 13 -12.46 -4.72 4.02
CA GLU A 13 -11.20 -5.21 3.46
C GLU A 13 -11.01 -4.65 2.05
N LEU A 14 -10.04 -3.76 1.89
CA LEU A 14 -9.63 -3.22 0.59
C LEU A 14 -8.88 -4.30 -0.21
N HIS A 15 -9.64 -5.19 -0.84
CA HIS A 15 -9.15 -5.94 -1.98
C HIS A 15 -9.35 -5.08 -3.24
N GLY A 16 -8.23 -4.75 -3.89
CA GLY A 16 -8.28 -4.19 -5.24
C GLY A 16 -9.08 -5.14 -6.13
N PHE A 17 -9.99 -4.56 -6.91
CA PHE A 17 -11.03 -5.21 -7.73
C PHE A 17 -12.34 -5.54 -7.00
N PHE A 18 -13.23 -4.55 -7.00
CA PHE A 18 -14.67 -4.64 -6.72
C PHE A 18 -15.09 -5.08 -5.30
N ALA A 19 -15.60 -4.11 -4.53
CA ALA A 19 -16.50 -4.38 -3.42
C ALA A 19 -17.93 -4.13 -3.90
N PHE A 20 -18.77 -5.17 -3.91
CA PHE A 20 -20.21 -5.01 -4.00
C PHE A 20 -20.76 -4.87 -2.59
N PRO A 21 -21.65 -3.91 -2.30
CA PRO A 21 -22.25 -3.79 -0.98
C PRO A 21 -23.14 -5.02 -0.69
N GLU A 22 -22.90 -5.69 0.43
CA GLU A 22 -23.88 -6.57 1.06
C GLU A 22 -24.93 -5.69 1.75
N THR A 23 -26.12 -5.58 1.15
CA THR A 23 -27.48 -5.51 1.75
C THR A 23 -28.45 -4.69 0.90
N ASP A 24 -29.47 -5.39 0.40
CA ASP A 24 -30.89 -5.06 0.42
C ASP A 24 -31.29 -3.58 0.47
N SER A 25 -31.34 -2.98 -0.71
CA SER A 25 -32.50 -2.17 -1.10
C SER A 25 -32.60 -2.22 -2.62
N ILE A 26 -33.43 -3.14 -3.11
CA ILE A 26 -34.05 -3.00 -4.43
C ILE A 26 -34.87 -1.71 -4.32
N ILE A 27 -34.30 -0.60 -4.78
CA ILE A 27 -35.09 0.56 -5.14
C ILE A 27 -35.82 0.11 -6.40
N GLU A 28 -37.11 -0.19 -6.26
CA GLU A 28 -38.04 -0.20 -7.40
C GLU A 28 -38.05 1.22 -7.98
N GLU A 29 -37.07 1.54 -8.83
CA GLU A 29 -37.19 2.68 -9.73
C GLU A 29 -38.28 2.32 -10.74
N GLU A 30 -39.37 3.09 -10.70
CA GLU A 30 -40.38 3.12 -11.74
C GLU A 30 -39.67 3.25 -13.09
N VAL A 31 -39.77 2.20 -13.90
CA VAL A 31 -39.22 2.14 -15.24
C VAL A 31 -39.97 3.17 -16.09
N GLY A 32 -39.42 4.37 -16.18
CA GLY A 32 -39.71 5.32 -17.23
C GLY A 32 -39.26 4.74 -18.56
N ASP A 33 -40.17 4.70 -19.54
CA ASP A 33 -39.98 4.23 -20.91
C ASP A 33 -38.94 5.09 -21.68
N GLU A 34 -37.66 4.99 -21.33
CA GLU A 34 -36.57 5.52 -22.16
C GLU A 34 -35.83 4.37 -22.84
N LYS A 35 -36.17 4.17 -24.12
CA LYS A 35 -35.53 3.20 -25.03
C LYS A 35 -34.05 3.55 -25.25
N TYR A 36 -33.16 2.88 -24.52
CA TYR A 36 -31.74 2.81 -24.89
C TYR A 36 -31.54 1.81 -26.05
N GLU A 37 -31.65 2.28 -27.28
CA GLU A 37 -31.26 1.53 -28.49
C GLU A 37 -29.74 1.60 -28.72
N ILE A 38 -28.94 0.84 -27.96
CA ILE A 38 -27.47 0.77 -28.16
C ILE A 38 -27.04 -0.53 -28.87
N PHE A 39 -27.93 -1.53 -29.02
CA PHE A 39 -27.61 -2.77 -29.73
C PHE A 39 -28.72 -3.21 -30.68
N GLN A 40 -28.75 -2.66 -31.90
CA GLN A 40 -29.58 -3.21 -32.98
C GLN A 40 -28.94 -4.47 -33.57
N SER A 41 -29.04 -5.60 -32.87
CA SER A 41 -28.77 -6.91 -33.48
C SER A 41 -29.93 -7.30 -34.40
N LYS A 42 -29.66 -7.64 -35.68
CA LYS A 42 -30.64 -7.99 -36.72
C LYS A 42 -31.46 -9.28 -36.48
N THR A 43 -31.43 -9.85 -35.29
CA THR A 43 -32.29 -10.96 -34.88
C THR A 43 -33.15 -10.48 -33.73
N LYS A 44 -34.48 -10.51 -33.92
CA LYS A 44 -35.46 -10.32 -32.84
C LYS A 44 -35.21 -11.41 -31.78
N LYS A 45 -34.32 -11.16 -30.84
CA LYS A 45 -34.19 -11.98 -29.64
C LYS A 45 -35.51 -11.83 -28.89
N LYS A 46 -36.23 -12.94 -28.72
CA LYS A 46 -37.38 -13.00 -27.81
C LYS A 46 -36.89 -12.52 -26.45
N LEU A 47 -37.38 -11.36 -26.01
CA LEU A 47 -37.20 -10.91 -24.64
C LEU A 47 -38.09 -11.83 -23.79
N VAL A 48 -37.45 -12.73 -23.06
CA VAL A 48 -38.13 -13.58 -22.08
C VAL A 48 -38.20 -12.78 -20.78
N PRO A 49 -39.37 -12.55 -20.19
CA PRO A 49 -39.50 -11.91 -18.88
C PRO A 49 -38.65 -12.67 -17.85
N LEU A 50 -37.91 -11.95 -17.00
CA LEU A 50 -37.07 -12.55 -15.95
C LEU A 50 -37.85 -13.51 -15.04
N SER A 51 -39.15 -13.24 -14.84
CA SER A 51 -40.07 -14.09 -14.09
C SER A 51 -40.34 -15.48 -14.71
N GLU A 52 -40.03 -15.66 -16.00
CA GLU A 52 -40.21 -16.93 -16.71
C GLU A 52 -38.90 -17.75 -16.81
N ILE A 53 -37.78 -17.19 -16.35
CA ILE A 53 -36.48 -17.88 -16.34
C ILE A 53 -36.35 -18.63 -15.00
N GLU A 54 -36.86 -19.86 -14.95
CA GLU A 54 -36.58 -20.76 -13.84
C GLU A 54 -35.14 -21.30 -13.99
N TYR A 55 -34.17 -20.58 -13.44
CA TYR A 55 -32.77 -20.99 -13.47
C TYR A 55 -32.56 -22.23 -12.60
N LYS A 56 -32.17 -23.35 -13.22
CA LYS A 56 -31.68 -24.53 -12.51
C LYS A 56 -30.16 -24.57 -12.65
N PRO A 57 -29.41 -24.40 -11.54
CA PRO A 57 -27.96 -24.53 -11.57
C PRO A 57 -27.58 -25.86 -12.19
N LYS A 58 -26.75 -25.86 -13.22
CA LYS A 58 -26.15 -27.10 -13.73
C LYS A 58 -24.81 -27.28 -13.06
N PHE A 59 -24.55 -28.46 -12.49
CA PHE A 59 -23.28 -28.75 -11.83
C PHE A 59 -22.05 -28.39 -12.70
N GLU A 60 -22.15 -28.64 -14.02
CA GLU A 60 -21.12 -28.36 -15.02
C GLU A 60 -20.85 -26.86 -15.26
N THR A 61 -21.82 -25.96 -14.98
CA THR A 61 -21.69 -24.52 -15.22
C THR A 61 -21.79 -23.66 -13.96
N ASP A 62 -22.40 -24.16 -12.89
CA ASP A 62 -22.74 -23.43 -11.67
C ASP A 62 -22.10 -23.98 -10.40
N GLU A 63 -21.58 -25.22 -10.41
CA GLU A 63 -20.89 -25.84 -9.28
C GLU A 63 -19.55 -26.47 -9.68
N TRP A 64 -19.02 -26.14 -10.87
CA TRP A 64 -17.77 -26.69 -11.39
C TRP A 64 -16.55 -26.42 -10.49
N PHE A 65 -16.65 -25.44 -9.59
CA PHE A 65 -15.64 -25.09 -8.59
C PHE A 65 -15.71 -25.94 -7.31
N ASP A 66 -16.77 -26.74 -7.10
CA ASP A 66 -16.93 -27.57 -5.88
C ASP A 66 -16.32 -28.98 -6.05
N LYS A 67 -15.44 -29.14 -7.04
CA LYS A 67 -14.71 -30.38 -7.33
C LYS A 67 -13.65 -30.73 -6.28
N SER A 68 -13.23 -29.78 -5.44
CA SER A 68 -12.12 -29.97 -4.49
C SER A 68 -12.37 -31.07 -3.45
N GLY A 69 -13.63 -31.45 -3.22
CA GLY A 69 -13.99 -32.56 -2.33
C GLY A 69 -14.27 -33.89 -3.02
N THR A 70 -14.36 -33.91 -4.36
CA THR A 70 -14.83 -35.08 -5.14
C THR A 70 -13.75 -35.68 -6.05
N ILE A 71 -12.72 -34.92 -6.43
CA ILE A 71 -11.65 -35.36 -7.34
C ILE A 71 -10.29 -35.20 -6.64
N GLU A 72 -9.40 -36.20 -6.79
CA GLU A 72 -8.03 -36.11 -6.29
C GLU A 72 -7.25 -35.01 -7.04
N PHE A 73 -6.43 -34.23 -6.33
CA PHE A 73 -5.78 -33.04 -6.91
C PHE A 73 -4.99 -33.34 -8.20
N ASN A 74 -4.25 -34.44 -8.24
CA ASN A 74 -3.45 -34.81 -9.41
C ASN A 74 -4.30 -35.18 -10.62
N GLU A 75 -5.45 -35.81 -10.40
CA GLU A 75 -6.43 -36.11 -11.45
C GLU A 75 -7.07 -34.83 -11.96
N TRP A 76 -7.46 -33.93 -11.05
CA TRP A 76 -8.02 -32.63 -11.41
C TRP A 76 -7.05 -31.81 -12.27
N MET A 77 -5.76 -31.74 -11.90
CA MET A 77 -4.73 -31.04 -12.67
C MET A 77 -4.51 -31.61 -14.09
N ARG A 78 -4.81 -32.89 -14.32
CA ARG A 78 -4.69 -33.53 -15.64
C ARG A 78 -5.88 -33.24 -16.55
N GLU A 79 -7.01 -32.76 -16.00
CA GLU A 79 -8.15 -32.34 -16.80
C GLU A 79 -7.79 -31.15 -17.68
N ARG A 80 -8.41 -31.05 -18.86
CA ARG A 80 -8.15 -29.99 -19.84
C ARG A 80 -8.26 -28.58 -19.25
N ASN A 81 -9.24 -28.36 -18.37
CA ASN A 81 -9.49 -27.08 -17.72
C ASN A 81 -9.04 -27.06 -16.25
N GLY A 82 -8.50 -28.17 -15.74
CA GLY A 82 -8.18 -28.36 -14.32
C GLY A 82 -7.38 -27.23 -13.68
N PRO A 83 -6.25 -26.81 -14.25
CA PRO A 83 -5.45 -25.71 -13.69
C PRO A 83 -6.24 -24.40 -13.53
N ALA A 84 -7.07 -24.05 -14.52
CA ALA A 84 -7.92 -22.86 -14.45
C ALA A 84 -9.01 -23.03 -13.39
N GLU A 85 -9.65 -24.20 -13.34
CA GLU A 85 -10.68 -24.50 -12.36
C GLU A 85 -10.15 -24.43 -10.91
N ILE A 86 -8.95 -24.95 -10.69
CA ILE A 86 -8.24 -24.88 -9.39
C ILE A 86 -7.98 -23.42 -9.02
N LYS A 87 -7.44 -22.61 -9.94
CA LYS A 87 -7.20 -21.19 -9.70
C LYS A 87 -8.49 -20.48 -9.24
N TYR A 88 -9.59 -20.67 -9.97
CA TYR A 88 -10.86 -20.03 -9.60
C TYR A 88 -11.44 -20.57 -8.29
N THR A 89 -11.21 -21.83 -7.97
CA THR A 89 -11.62 -22.41 -6.68
C THR A 89 -10.82 -21.82 -5.52
N VAL A 90 -9.51 -21.61 -5.71
CA VAL A 90 -8.64 -20.87 -4.78
C VAL A 90 -9.17 -19.46 -4.55
N GLU A 91 -9.49 -18.73 -5.63
CA GLU A 91 -10.09 -17.38 -5.54
C GLU A 91 -11.41 -17.40 -4.78
N ARG A 92 -12.32 -18.33 -5.09
CA ARG A 92 -13.61 -18.46 -4.41
C ARG A 92 -13.43 -18.75 -2.93
N HIS A 93 -12.53 -19.65 -2.54
CA HIS A 93 -12.24 -19.91 -1.13
C HIS A 93 -11.70 -18.67 -0.44
N TYR A 94 -10.82 -17.92 -1.09
CA TYR A 94 -10.26 -16.69 -0.54
C TYR A 94 -11.33 -15.61 -0.33
N PHE A 95 -12.11 -15.29 -1.37
CA PHE A 95 -13.18 -14.29 -1.28
C PHE A 95 -14.33 -14.74 -0.37
N GLY A 96 -14.57 -16.05 -0.27
CA GLY A 96 -15.49 -16.65 0.69
C GLY A 96 -14.94 -16.77 2.12
N LYS A 97 -13.81 -16.12 2.43
CA LYS A 97 -13.13 -16.10 3.75
C LYS A 97 -12.72 -17.50 4.28
N LYS A 98 -12.68 -18.51 3.42
CA LYS A 98 -12.17 -19.86 3.71
C LYS A 98 -10.65 -19.90 3.48
N TYR A 99 -9.92 -19.08 4.23
CA TYR A 99 -8.49 -18.84 4.00
C TYR A 99 -7.64 -20.10 4.13
N GLN A 100 -7.98 -21.01 5.05
CA GLN A 100 -7.26 -22.29 5.19
C GLN A 100 -7.42 -23.15 3.93
N SER A 101 -8.65 -23.31 3.43
CA SER A 101 -8.92 -24.07 2.20
C SER A 101 -8.26 -23.45 0.97
N ALA A 102 -8.27 -22.11 0.87
CA ALA A 102 -7.56 -21.39 -0.19
C ALA A 102 -6.05 -21.64 -0.13
N LEU A 103 -5.47 -21.61 1.07
CA LEU A 103 -4.06 -21.86 1.30
C LEU A 103 -3.67 -23.30 0.96
N ASP A 104 -4.41 -24.29 1.48
CA ASP A 104 -4.12 -25.72 1.27
C ASP A 104 -4.14 -26.07 -0.23
N LEU A 105 -5.15 -25.59 -0.96
CA LEU A 105 -5.27 -25.81 -2.40
C LEU A 105 -4.16 -25.08 -3.18
N SER A 106 -3.79 -23.87 -2.76
CA SER A 106 -2.66 -23.15 -3.34
C SER A 106 -1.34 -23.90 -3.11
N GLU A 107 -1.12 -24.46 -1.92
CA GLU A 107 0.08 -25.24 -1.61
C GLU A 107 0.20 -26.49 -2.49
N ASN A 108 -0.91 -27.21 -2.69
CA ASN A 108 -0.95 -28.36 -3.60
C ASN A 108 -0.53 -27.95 -5.01
N TYR A 109 -1.05 -26.82 -5.52
CA TYR A 109 -0.67 -26.29 -6.82
C TYR A 109 0.81 -25.88 -6.90
N ILE A 110 1.30 -25.14 -5.90
CA ILE A 110 2.69 -24.68 -5.82
C ILE A 110 3.66 -25.88 -5.80
N ASN A 111 3.31 -26.93 -5.05
CA ASN A 111 4.09 -28.16 -4.94
C ASN A 111 4.09 -28.95 -6.25
N TYR A 112 2.92 -29.10 -6.89
CA TYR A 112 2.79 -29.78 -8.19
C TYR A 112 3.63 -29.12 -9.28
N VAL A 113 3.60 -27.78 -9.34
CA VAL A 113 4.39 -26.99 -10.30
C VAL A 113 5.90 -27.06 -9.99
N GLY A 114 6.26 -27.45 -8.77
CA GLY A 114 7.65 -27.65 -8.36
C GLY A 114 8.46 -26.36 -8.24
N ILE A 115 7.82 -25.20 -8.11
CA ILE A 115 8.54 -23.91 -8.04
C ILE A 115 9.43 -23.82 -6.79
N LYS A 116 9.05 -24.48 -5.70
CA LYS A 116 9.90 -24.65 -4.49
C LYS A 116 11.18 -25.43 -4.79
N ASN A 117 11.13 -26.36 -5.75
CA ASN A 117 12.26 -27.21 -6.15
C ASN A 117 13.11 -26.57 -7.27
N GLY A 118 12.89 -25.29 -7.57
CA GLY A 118 13.68 -24.55 -8.56
C GLY A 118 13.14 -24.58 -9.99
N SER A 119 11.94 -25.13 -10.21
CA SER A 119 11.28 -25.06 -11.52
C SER A 119 11.09 -23.60 -11.96
N LYS A 120 11.56 -23.25 -13.15
CA LYS A 120 11.35 -21.92 -13.77
C LYS A 120 9.96 -21.84 -14.38
N VAL A 121 8.93 -21.78 -13.54
CA VAL A 121 7.56 -21.60 -14.03
C VAL A 121 7.25 -20.11 -14.13
N LYS A 122 7.12 -19.64 -15.37
CA LYS A 122 6.70 -18.29 -15.70
C LYS A 122 5.26 -18.38 -16.21
N GLY A 123 4.33 -17.74 -15.52
CA GLY A 123 2.92 -17.73 -15.93
C GLY A 123 2.10 -16.83 -15.03
N LEU A 124 1.03 -16.27 -15.58
CA LEU A 124 0.10 -15.41 -14.84
C LEU A 124 -0.55 -16.19 -13.68
N MET A 125 -1.02 -17.40 -13.96
CA MET A 125 -1.75 -18.25 -13.00
C MET A 125 -0.95 -18.59 -11.74
N ILE A 126 0.30 -19.04 -11.86
CA ILE A 126 1.11 -19.35 -10.67
C ILE A 126 1.38 -18.09 -9.83
N ARG A 127 1.47 -16.90 -10.45
CA ARG A 127 1.66 -15.65 -9.72
C ARG A 127 0.41 -15.27 -8.93
N GLU A 128 -0.76 -15.37 -9.54
CA GLU A 128 -2.04 -15.13 -8.86
C GLU A 128 -2.25 -16.12 -7.69
N ILE A 129 -1.92 -17.40 -7.89
CA ILE A 129 -1.98 -18.40 -6.82
C ILE A 129 -0.99 -18.08 -5.68
N LEU A 130 0.23 -17.64 -6.00
CA LEU A 130 1.20 -17.20 -4.99
C LEU A 130 0.72 -15.95 -4.24
N GLU A 131 0.03 -15.03 -4.92
CA GLU A 131 -0.58 -13.85 -4.29
C GLU A 131 -1.65 -14.26 -3.28
N ILE A 132 -2.60 -15.11 -3.70
CA ILE A 132 -3.67 -15.60 -2.83
C ILE A 132 -3.12 -16.43 -1.67
N ALA A 133 -2.10 -17.26 -1.91
CA ALA A 133 -1.43 -18.03 -0.87
C ALA A 133 -0.80 -17.11 0.19
N ALA A 134 -0.07 -16.06 -0.25
CA ALA A 134 0.53 -15.09 0.66
C ALA A 134 -0.53 -14.34 1.48
N LEU A 135 -1.59 -13.86 0.83
CA LEU A 135 -2.68 -13.14 1.50
C LEU A 135 -3.43 -14.05 2.48
N SER A 136 -3.72 -15.29 2.10
CA SER A 136 -4.35 -16.29 2.99
C SER A 136 -3.47 -16.58 4.20
N ALA A 137 -2.17 -16.76 4.00
CA ALA A 137 -1.21 -16.97 5.08
C ALA A 137 -1.17 -15.78 6.05
N ILE A 138 -1.27 -14.54 5.56
CA ILE A 138 -1.39 -13.35 6.43
C ILE A 138 -2.67 -13.41 7.27
N LYS A 139 -3.82 -13.72 6.66
CA LYS A 139 -5.11 -13.83 7.36
C LYS A 139 -5.10 -14.90 8.45
N LEU A 140 -4.31 -15.96 8.25
CA LEU A 140 -4.08 -17.04 9.22
C LEU A 140 -2.93 -16.77 10.19
N SER A 141 -2.34 -15.55 10.19
CA SER A 141 -1.18 -15.18 11.01
C SER A 141 0.08 -16.04 10.78
N LEU A 142 0.20 -16.68 9.61
CA LEU A 142 1.35 -17.51 9.21
C LEU A 142 2.41 -16.68 8.46
N LYS A 143 3.01 -15.70 9.15
CA LYS A 143 3.93 -14.71 8.56
C LYS A 143 5.09 -15.32 7.77
N ASN A 144 5.70 -16.39 8.29
CA ASN A 144 6.82 -17.06 7.61
C ASN A 144 6.42 -17.65 6.25
N LYS A 145 5.23 -18.26 6.17
CA LYS A 145 4.69 -18.77 4.90
C LYS A 145 4.39 -17.64 3.92
N ALA A 146 3.78 -16.54 4.40
CA ALA A 146 3.50 -15.38 3.56
C ALA A 146 4.77 -14.81 2.91
N ILE A 147 5.86 -14.70 3.70
CA ILE A 147 7.17 -14.25 3.20
C ILE A 147 7.72 -15.24 2.16
N GLU A 148 7.63 -16.55 2.41
CA GLU A 148 8.07 -17.58 1.46
C GLU A 148 7.38 -17.41 0.10
N TYR A 149 6.05 -17.26 0.07
CA TYR A 149 5.30 -17.11 -1.18
C TYR A 149 5.62 -15.80 -1.90
N VAL A 150 5.87 -14.71 -1.18
CA VAL A 150 6.31 -13.44 -1.77
C VAL A 150 7.70 -13.58 -2.43
N ILE A 151 8.62 -14.34 -1.81
CA ILE A 151 9.93 -14.63 -2.40
C ILE A 151 9.78 -15.47 -3.67
N LEU A 152 8.92 -16.49 -3.64
CA LEU A 152 8.61 -17.30 -4.82
C LEU A 152 7.95 -16.46 -5.93
N HIS A 153 7.04 -15.55 -5.57
CA HIS A 153 6.38 -14.63 -6.48
C HIS A 153 7.39 -13.70 -7.17
N LYS A 154 8.31 -13.12 -6.40
CA LYS A 154 9.41 -12.30 -6.92
C LYS A 154 10.31 -13.10 -7.88
N LYS A 155 10.58 -14.37 -7.59
CA LYS A 155 11.35 -15.29 -8.47
C LYS A 155 10.61 -15.66 -9.75
N ALA A 156 9.28 -15.81 -9.70
CA ALA A 156 8.45 -16.09 -10.89
C ALA A 156 8.55 -14.98 -11.94
N GLY A 157 8.90 -13.77 -11.50
CA GLY A 157 9.25 -12.65 -12.36
C GLY A 157 8.04 -11.91 -12.91
N ASN A 158 8.04 -10.60 -12.72
CA ASN A 158 7.24 -9.62 -13.43
C ASN A 158 7.69 -8.22 -12.96
N LYS A 159 7.58 -7.23 -13.83
CA LYS A 159 7.83 -5.82 -13.48
C LYS A 159 6.56 -4.97 -13.52
N ASP A 160 5.37 -5.57 -13.64
CA ASP A 160 4.13 -4.78 -13.55
C ASP A 160 4.01 -4.12 -12.16
N PRO A 161 3.63 -2.82 -12.11
CA PRO A 161 3.47 -2.06 -10.86
C PRO A 161 2.67 -2.79 -9.78
N GLY A 162 1.54 -3.41 -10.13
CA GLY A 162 0.66 -4.08 -9.17
C GLY A 162 1.37 -5.14 -8.31
N HIS A 163 2.39 -5.80 -8.86
CA HIS A 163 3.18 -6.79 -8.12
C HIS A 163 4.12 -6.16 -7.09
N TYR A 164 4.68 -4.98 -7.36
CA TYR A 164 5.48 -4.24 -6.37
C TYR A 164 4.59 -3.77 -5.21
N HIS A 165 3.39 -3.26 -5.52
CA HIS A 165 2.39 -2.90 -4.52
C HIS A 165 2.04 -4.10 -3.62
N PHE A 166 1.68 -5.24 -4.22
CA PHE A 166 1.36 -6.47 -3.51
C PHE A 166 2.49 -6.89 -2.55
N ARG A 167 3.73 -7.04 -3.06
CA ARG A 167 4.86 -7.47 -2.23
C ARG A 167 5.16 -6.48 -1.10
N GLY A 168 5.09 -5.18 -1.40
CA GLY A 168 5.25 -4.13 -0.40
C GLY A 168 4.25 -4.25 0.74
N SER A 169 2.97 -4.49 0.42
CA SER A 169 1.91 -4.66 1.43
C SER A 169 2.09 -5.91 2.27
N VAL A 170 2.47 -7.05 1.68
CA VAL A 170 2.73 -8.28 2.44
C VAL A 170 3.92 -8.11 3.37
N TYR A 171 5.03 -7.54 2.88
CA TYR A 171 6.20 -7.29 3.72
C TYR A 171 5.88 -6.37 4.91
N GLN A 172 5.09 -5.31 4.69
CA GLN A 172 4.63 -4.44 5.77
C GLN A 172 3.85 -5.20 6.84
N GLN A 173 2.85 -6.00 6.43
CA GLN A 173 2.02 -6.80 7.36
C GLN A 173 2.84 -7.87 8.12
N CYS A 174 3.92 -8.36 7.51
CA CYS A 174 4.85 -9.29 8.15
C CYS A 174 5.90 -8.60 9.04
N GLY A 175 5.96 -7.26 9.08
CA GLY A 175 6.95 -6.49 9.86
C GLY A 175 8.29 -6.30 9.16
N LEU A 176 8.41 -6.67 7.88
CA LEU A 176 9.59 -6.47 7.03
C LEU A 176 9.53 -5.07 6.39
N ILE A 177 9.71 -4.05 7.23
CA ILE A 177 9.43 -2.65 6.85
C ILE A 177 10.39 -2.13 5.77
N VAL A 178 11.67 -2.51 5.83
CA VAL A 178 12.69 -2.06 4.86
C VAL A 178 12.42 -2.64 3.48
N GLU A 179 12.08 -3.93 3.40
CA GLU A 179 11.67 -4.62 2.19
C GLU A 179 10.40 -4.00 1.60
N SER A 180 9.43 -3.66 2.45
CA SER A 180 8.20 -2.97 2.05
C SER A 180 8.50 -1.63 1.38
N ILE A 181 9.31 -0.78 2.01
CA ILE A 181 9.71 0.53 1.45
C ILE A 181 10.43 0.34 0.10
N ASN A 182 11.30 -0.65 -0.04
CA ASN A 182 12.01 -0.91 -1.30
C ASN A 182 11.05 -1.27 -2.44
N GLU A 183 10.05 -2.13 -2.20
CA GLU A 183 9.05 -2.48 -3.21
C GLU A 183 8.16 -1.28 -3.55
N TYR A 184 7.71 -0.50 -2.55
CA TYR A 184 6.94 0.73 -2.78
C TYR A 184 7.71 1.82 -3.51
N MET A 185 9.02 1.97 -3.25
CA MET A 185 9.88 2.87 -4.02
C MET A 185 9.90 2.47 -5.49
N ILE A 186 10.02 1.18 -5.81
CA ILE A 186 10.00 0.72 -7.21
C ILE A 186 8.63 0.97 -7.84
N TYR A 187 7.55 0.72 -7.10
CA TYR A 187 6.19 1.03 -7.53
C TYR A 187 6.01 2.52 -7.89
N LEU A 188 6.38 3.42 -6.97
CA LEU A 188 6.20 4.86 -7.13
C LEU A 188 7.07 5.47 -8.23
N LYS A 189 8.16 4.81 -8.66
CA LYS A 189 8.91 5.22 -9.86
C LYS A 189 8.04 5.16 -11.12
N GLU A 190 7.10 4.23 -11.19
CA GLU A 190 6.16 4.09 -12.32
C GLU A 190 4.80 4.76 -12.04
N ARG A 191 4.32 4.74 -10.79
CA ARG A 191 3.02 5.29 -10.36
C ARG A 191 3.20 6.42 -9.35
N LYS A 192 3.87 7.51 -9.77
CA LYS A 192 4.28 8.63 -8.91
C LYS A 192 3.15 9.32 -8.13
N LEU A 193 1.92 9.24 -8.63
CA LEU A 193 0.74 9.93 -8.09
C LEU A 193 -0.24 8.97 -7.41
N ASP A 194 0.23 7.87 -6.84
CA ASP A 194 -0.62 6.98 -6.04
C ASP A 194 -0.65 7.43 -4.57
N PRO A 195 -1.77 8.02 -4.10
CA PRO A 195 -1.84 8.56 -2.74
C PRO A 195 -1.78 7.45 -1.68
N GLN A 196 -2.28 6.26 -1.96
CA GLN A 196 -2.31 5.17 -1.01
C GLN A 196 -0.87 4.74 -0.67
N ILE A 197 -0.04 4.54 -1.70
CA ILE A 197 1.34 4.10 -1.48
C ILE A 197 2.21 5.18 -0.84
N TRP A 198 1.97 6.47 -1.13
CA TRP A 198 2.60 7.54 -0.35
C TRP A 198 2.20 7.49 1.12
N SER A 199 0.93 7.24 1.44
CA SER A 199 0.49 7.09 2.83
C SER A 199 1.12 5.87 3.52
N ASP A 200 1.19 4.72 2.82
CA ASP A 200 1.78 3.49 3.34
C ASP A 200 3.30 3.62 3.55
N MET A 201 3.99 4.35 2.68
CA MET A 201 5.39 4.76 2.89
C MET A 201 5.56 5.58 4.16
N GLY A 202 4.67 6.56 4.39
CA GLY A 202 4.69 7.35 5.62
C GLY A 202 4.48 6.49 6.88
N ILE A 203 3.57 5.51 6.83
CA ILE A 203 3.36 4.55 7.93
C ILE A 203 4.63 3.73 8.19
N ASN A 204 5.25 3.20 7.13
CA ASN A 204 6.49 2.41 7.25
C ASN A 204 7.61 3.21 7.93
N LEU A 205 7.78 4.48 7.56
CA LEU A 205 8.75 5.36 8.21
C LEU A 205 8.46 5.56 9.71
N GLN A 206 7.18 5.69 10.11
CA GLN A 206 6.82 5.77 11.54
C GLN A 206 7.07 4.47 12.29
N LEU A 207 6.79 3.31 11.67
CA LEU A 207 7.07 2.01 12.25
C LEU A 207 8.57 1.84 12.50
N LEU A 208 9.40 2.35 11.60
CA LEU A 208 10.84 2.37 11.82
C LEU A 208 11.25 3.27 12.97
N VAL A 209 10.65 4.45 13.15
CA VAL A 209 10.89 5.28 14.34
C VAL A 209 10.57 4.49 15.61
N ASN A 210 9.41 3.84 15.65
CA ASN A 210 8.99 3.05 16.82
C ASN A 210 9.91 1.85 17.09
N ASN A 211 10.44 1.23 16.04
CA ASN A 211 11.37 0.11 16.14
C ASN A 211 12.83 0.55 16.35
N THR A 212 13.18 1.82 16.09
CA THR A 212 14.53 2.37 16.32
C THR A 212 14.77 2.62 17.82
N SER A 213 13.68 2.71 18.60
CA SER A 213 13.71 2.67 20.07
C SER A 213 14.40 1.39 20.62
N ASP A 214 14.44 0.30 19.83
CA ASP A 214 15.34 -0.83 20.08
C ASP A 214 16.74 -0.47 19.61
N LYS A 215 17.49 0.16 20.53
CA LYS A 215 18.86 0.72 20.47
C LYS A 215 19.95 -0.10 19.74
N GLN A 216 19.64 -1.29 19.24
CA GLN A 216 20.54 -2.27 18.64
C GLN A 216 21.30 -1.77 17.39
N LEU A 217 20.73 -0.85 16.60
CA LEU A 217 21.35 -0.33 15.37
C LEU A 217 22.68 0.39 15.60
N PHE A 218 22.86 0.99 16.77
CA PHE A 218 24.06 1.76 17.10
C PHE A 218 24.85 1.12 18.27
N GLU A 219 24.43 -0.05 18.78
CA GLU A 219 25.05 -0.71 19.94
C GLU A 219 26.53 -1.08 19.75
N LYS A 220 27.01 -1.17 18.51
CA LYS A 220 28.43 -1.42 18.21
C LYS A 220 29.37 -0.26 18.61
N ASP A 221 28.83 0.94 18.83
CA ASP A 221 29.58 2.14 19.27
C ASP A 221 29.34 2.48 20.76
N LYS A 222 28.77 1.56 21.57
CA LYS A 222 28.46 1.79 23.00
C LYS A 222 29.68 2.06 23.90
N ASP A 223 30.89 2.05 23.36
CA ASP A 223 32.12 2.09 24.16
C ASP A 223 32.52 3.47 24.69
N ILE A 224 31.75 4.54 24.44
CA ILE A 224 32.11 5.86 24.97
C ILE A 224 30.85 6.56 25.48
N ASN A 225 31.01 7.22 26.62
CA ASN A 225 30.11 8.16 27.31
C ASN A 225 29.75 9.38 26.41
N ASP A 226 29.30 9.13 25.19
CA ASP A 226 29.40 10.05 24.08
C ASP A 226 28.04 10.64 23.74
N LYS A 227 27.82 11.89 24.16
CA LYS A 227 26.68 12.74 23.76
C LYS A 227 26.51 12.81 22.24
N SER A 228 27.55 12.48 21.46
CA SER A 228 27.49 12.29 20.00
C SER A 228 26.53 11.18 19.56
N TYR A 229 26.41 10.10 20.33
CA TYR A 229 25.53 8.97 20.04
C TYR A 229 24.05 9.38 20.12
N GLU A 230 23.65 10.00 21.23
CA GLU A 230 22.26 10.44 21.45
C GLU A 230 21.82 11.44 20.37
N ASN A 231 22.72 12.35 19.97
CA ASN A 231 22.45 13.31 18.89
C ASN A 231 22.28 12.61 17.53
N LYS A 232 23.02 11.53 17.24
CA LYS A 232 22.87 10.77 15.99
C LYS A 232 21.54 10.01 15.95
N VAL A 233 21.18 9.33 17.04
CA VAL A 233 19.89 8.62 17.13
C VAL A 233 18.74 9.59 16.94
N PHE A 234 18.76 10.71 17.68
CA PHE A 234 17.74 11.75 17.55
C PHE A 234 17.65 12.31 16.13
N LEU A 235 18.79 12.63 15.50
CA LEU A 235 18.82 13.16 14.14
C LEU A 235 18.20 12.17 13.13
N TYR A 236 18.47 10.87 13.29
CA TYR A 236 17.88 9.83 12.46
C TYR A 236 16.37 9.68 12.68
N GLU A 237 15.92 9.66 13.93
CA GLU A 237 14.50 9.62 14.27
C GLU A 237 13.74 10.84 13.73
N TYR A 238 14.31 12.03 13.90
CA TYR A 238 13.76 13.27 13.36
C TYR A 238 13.65 13.22 11.84
N LEU A 239 14.68 12.73 11.14
CA LEU A 239 14.63 12.53 9.69
C LEU A 239 13.47 11.62 9.28
N LEU A 240 13.30 10.48 9.94
CA LEU A 240 12.22 9.54 9.62
C LEU A 240 10.83 10.15 9.89
N GLN A 241 10.69 10.91 10.97
CA GLN A 241 9.44 11.61 11.31
C GLN A 241 9.08 12.67 10.27
N ILE A 242 10.03 13.53 9.88
CA ILE A 242 9.75 14.59 8.92
C ILE A 242 9.52 14.05 7.50
N LEU A 243 10.23 12.99 7.11
CA LEU A 243 9.93 12.28 5.85
C LEU A 243 8.55 11.62 5.88
N SER A 244 8.15 11.06 7.03
CA SER A 244 6.81 10.50 7.19
C SER A 244 5.73 11.58 7.01
N LEU A 245 5.89 12.74 7.64
CA LEU A 245 5.01 13.89 7.44
C LEU A 245 4.95 14.28 5.96
N GLY A 246 6.10 14.41 5.30
CA GLY A 246 6.16 14.70 3.87
C GLY A 246 5.36 13.69 3.04
N CYS A 247 5.49 12.39 3.32
CA CYS A 247 4.75 11.34 2.62
C CYS A 247 3.22 11.46 2.80
N GLN A 248 2.76 11.78 4.03
CA GLN A 248 1.33 11.99 4.27
C GLN A 248 0.82 13.27 3.59
N LEU A 249 1.58 14.36 3.61
CA LEU A 249 1.23 15.59 2.91
C LEU A 249 1.17 15.38 1.40
N LYS A 250 2.09 14.58 0.83
CA LYS A 250 2.06 14.20 -0.57
C LYS A 250 0.81 13.37 -0.92
N SER A 251 0.47 12.40 -0.08
CA SER A 251 -0.77 11.62 -0.23
C SER A 251 -2.00 12.53 -0.22
N HIS A 252 -2.08 13.43 0.76
CA HIS A 252 -3.15 14.39 0.91
C HIS A 252 -3.27 15.33 -0.31
N SER A 253 -2.16 15.88 -0.79
CA SER A 253 -2.15 16.77 -1.95
C SER A 253 -2.66 16.06 -3.21
N ILE A 254 -2.24 14.80 -3.43
CA ILE A 254 -2.72 13.99 -4.56
C ILE A 254 -4.22 13.74 -4.45
N LEU A 255 -4.74 13.42 -3.26
CA LEU A 255 -6.17 13.19 -3.05
C LEU A 255 -6.99 14.44 -3.36
N ILE A 256 -6.56 15.60 -2.87
CA ILE A 256 -7.25 16.88 -3.13
C ILE A 256 -7.23 17.21 -4.62
N ASP A 257 -6.05 17.17 -5.26
CA ASP A 257 -5.85 17.56 -6.66
C ASP A 257 -6.44 16.56 -7.67
N CYS A 258 -6.84 15.37 -7.23
CA CYS A 258 -7.46 14.38 -8.08
C CYS A 258 -8.88 14.82 -8.46
N SER A 259 -9.00 15.37 -9.67
CA SER A 259 -10.25 15.80 -10.30
C SER A 259 -11.05 14.67 -10.95
N THR A 260 -10.46 13.48 -11.08
CA THR A 260 -11.04 12.33 -11.80
C THR A 260 -11.91 11.43 -10.93
N TRP A 261 -12.13 11.79 -9.65
CA TRP A 261 -13.14 11.09 -8.85
C TRP A 261 -14.51 11.41 -9.45
N GLY A 262 -15.21 10.37 -9.91
CA GLY A 262 -16.50 10.53 -10.57
C GLY A 262 -17.54 11.26 -9.71
N ILE A 263 -18.56 11.80 -10.37
CA ILE A 263 -19.71 12.46 -9.71
C ILE A 263 -20.49 11.47 -8.83
N ALA A 264 -20.30 10.17 -9.04
CA ALA A 264 -20.91 9.12 -8.24
C ALA A 264 -20.64 9.31 -6.74
N GLU A 265 -21.71 9.34 -5.95
CA GLU A 265 -21.69 9.56 -4.50
C GLU A 265 -20.73 8.59 -3.78
N TYR A 266 -20.71 7.32 -4.20
CA TYR A 266 -19.79 6.31 -3.65
C TYR A 266 -18.31 6.71 -3.81
N ALA A 267 -17.93 7.25 -4.97
CA ALA A 267 -16.56 7.70 -5.23
C ALA A 267 -16.20 8.90 -4.35
N GLN A 268 -17.11 9.86 -4.19
CA GLN A 268 -16.93 11.02 -3.32
C GLN A 268 -16.81 10.62 -1.84
N LYS A 269 -17.67 9.72 -1.37
CA LYS A 269 -17.62 9.17 0.00
C LYS A 269 -16.29 8.47 0.25
N ARG A 270 -15.82 7.66 -0.70
CA ARG A 270 -14.51 6.99 -0.60
C ARG A 270 -13.35 7.97 -0.55
N LYS A 271 -13.37 9.02 -1.39
CA LYS A 271 -12.38 10.10 -1.36
C LYS A 271 -12.36 10.79 0.02
N ALA A 272 -13.53 11.14 0.55
CA ALA A 272 -13.64 11.79 1.86
C ALA A 272 -13.06 10.92 2.99
N MET A 273 -13.39 9.62 3.02
CA MET A 273 -12.83 8.69 4.00
C MET A 273 -11.30 8.55 3.89
N GLN A 274 -10.76 8.56 2.67
CA GLN A 274 -9.31 8.52 2.46
C GLN A 274 -8.62 9.81 2.94
N ILE A 275 -9.19 10.96 2.64
CA ILE A 275 -8.69 12.26 3.13
C ILE A 275 -8.68 12.27 4.65
N GLU A 276 -9.80 11.91 5.29
CA GLU A 276 -9.92 11.88 6.76
C GLU A 276 -8.90 10.93 7.40
N ASN A 277 -8.63 9.78 6.78
CA ASN A 277 -7.60 8.84 7.24
C ASN A 277 -6.19 9.45 7.13
N VAL A 278 -5.88 10.11 6.02
CA VAL A 278 -4.58 10.79 5.85
C VAL A 278 -4.44 11.96 6.82
N ASP A 279 -5.50 12.73 7.07
CA ASP A 279 -5.51 13.83 8.05
C ASP A 279 -5.19 13.34 9.47
N ARG A 280 -5.78 12.21 9.88
CA ARG A 280 -5.42 11.58 11.17
C ARG A 280 -3.94 11.18 11.22
N LYS A 281 -3.38 10.67 10.12
CA LYS A 281 -1.96 10.31 10.06
C LYS A 281 -1.05 11.54 10.09
N ILE A 282 -1.46 12.64 9.46
CA ILE A 282 -0.77 13.94 9.54
C ILE A 282 -0.76 14.40 11.00
N GLU A 283 -1.89 14.39 11.70
CA GLU A 283 -1.98 14.73 13.12
C GLU A 283 -1.00 13.92 13.98
N VAL A 284 -0.94 12.61 13.77
CA VAL A 284 0.02 11.74 14.47
C VAL A 284 1.48 12.12 14.18
N CYS A 285 1.81 12.47 12.92
CA CYS A 285 3.16 12.96 12.58
C CYS A 285 3.48 14.26 13.32
N LEU A 286 2.54 15.21 13.34
CA LEU A 286 2.73 16.52 13.94
C LEU A 286 2.93 16.43 15.45
N GLU A 287 2.10 15.64 16.15
CA GLU A 287 2.25 15.42 17.59
C GLU A 287 3.60 14.78 17.94
N ARG A 288 4.09 13.85 17.13
CA ARG A 288 5.42 13.25 17.32
C ARG A 288 6.54 14.26 17.10
N LEU A 289 6.43 15.13 16.09
CA LEU A 289 7.41 16.18 15.84
C LEU A 289 7.46 17.20 16.98
N LYS A 290 6.32 17.55 17.60
CA LYS A 290 6.29 18.41 18.80
C LYS A 290 7.07 17.80 19.96
N VAL A 291 6.83 16.51 20.24
CA VAL A 291 7.59 15.78 21.27
C VAL A 291 9.09 15.79 20.96
N SER A 292 9.47 15.53 19.71
CA SER A 292 10.88 15.57 19.28
C SER A 292 11.49 16.97 19.40
N GLY A 293 10.76 18.03 19.04
CA GLY A 293 11.19 19.42 19.16
C GLY A 293 11.39 19.91 20.59
N SER A 294 10.56 19.42 21.52
CA SER A 294 10.68 19.71 22.95
C SER A 294 11.87 19.01 23.63
N CYS A 295 12.56 18.10 22.93
CA CYS A 295 13.71 17.38 23.47
C CYS A 295 14.96 18.27 23.53
N GLY A 296 15.70 18.21 24.65
CA GLY A 296 16.97 18.94 24.81
C GLY A 296 18.07 18.55 23.81
N ALA A 297 17.92 17.43 23.09
CA ALA A 297 18.78 17.04 21.97
C ALA A 297 18.52 17.87 20.70
N ALA A 298 17.27 18.30 20.47
CA ALA A 298 16.91 19.19 19.37
C ALA A 298 17.64 20.53 19.49
N HIS A 299 17.65 21.12 20.69
CA HIS A 299 18.27 22.40 20.97
C HIS A 299 19.79 22.42 20.70
N LYS A 300 20.48 21.28 20.83
CA LYS A 300 21.92 21.16 20.53
C LYS A 300 22.21 20.84 19.06
N LEU A 301 21.26 20.28 18.33
CA LEU A 301 21.33 20.14 16.87
C LEU A 301 20.96 21.45 16.16
N MET A 302 20.11 22.27 16.78
CA MET A 302 19.78 23.64 16.36
C MET A 302 20.97 24.61 16.43
N ASP A 303 22.02 24.28 17.21
CA ASP A 303 23.31 25.01 17.15
C ASP A 303 24.10 24.74 15.84
N ARG A 304 23.65 23.80 15.00
CA ARG A 304 24.11 23.72 13.60
C ARG A 304 23.23 24.67 12.79
N GLU A 305 23.84 25.71 12.23
CA GLU A 305 23.21 26.84 11.50
C GLU A 305 22.25 26.47 10.33
N ASP A 306 22.06 25.18 10.04
CA ASP A 306 21.32 24.66 8.89
C ASP A 306 19.97 23.96 9.22
N LEU A 307 19.61 23.77 10.50
CA LEU A 307 18.34 23.12 10.91
C LEU A 307 17.42 24.08 11.65
N ASP A 308 16.17 24.21 11.19
CA ASP A 308 15.14 25.03 11.86
C ASP A 308 14.08 24.16 12.52
N VAL A 309 14.53 23.24 13.39
CA VAL A 309 13.64 22.33 14.14
C VAL A 309 12.60 23.13 14.94
N GLY A 310 13.01 24.26 15.52
CA GLY A 310 12.17 25.15 16.31
C GLY A 310 11.12 25.87 15.47
N GLY A 311 11.47 26.38 14.29
CA GLY A 311 10.53 27.02 13.37
C GLY A 311 9.52 26.04 12.80
N ILE A 312 9.93 24.82 12.47
CA ILE A 312 9.02 23.75 12.02
C ILE A 312 8.05 23.36 13.14
N VAL A 313 8.54 23.13 14.35
CA VAL A 313 7.70 22.78 15.50
C VAL A 313 6.73 23.91 15.83
N SER A 314 7.19 25.16 15.80
CA SER A 314 6.34 26.35 16.04
C SER A 314 5.27 26.52 14.94
N MET A 315 5.65 26.33 13.67
CA MET A 315 4.70 26.34 12.54
C MET A 315 3.65 25.22 12.67
N VAL A 316 4.06 24.05 13.14
CA VAL A 316 3.20 22.89 13.40
C VAL A 316 2.28 23.12 14.61
N GLU A 317 2.74 23.80 15.65
CA GLU A 317 1.95 24.14 16.85
C GLU A 317 0.85 25.16 16.57
N LEU A 318 1.06 26.09 15.63
CA LEU A 318 0.13 27.18 15.33
C LEU A 318 -1.05 26.77 14.43
N LYS A 319 -1.02 25.58 13.81
CA LYS A 319 -2.07 25.15 12.87
C LYS A 319 -3.12 24.30 13.59
N SER A 320 -4.26 24.92 13.91
CA SER A 320 -5.48 24.24 14.38
C SER A 320 -6.24 23.60 13.22
N LYS A 321 -6.92 22.47 13.46
CA LYS A 321 -7.75 21.76 12.48
C LYS A 321 -8.77 22.68 11.76
N PRO A 322 -9.08 22.46 10.47
CA PRO A 322 -8.41 21.52 9.54
C PRO A 322 -7.00 21.99 9.19
N TYR A 323 -6.06 21.05 8.99
CA TYR A 323 -4.66 21.36 8.69
C TYR A 323 -4.51 21.96 7.29
N ILE A 324 -4.74 23.26 7.18
CA ILE A 324 -4.55 24.01 5.94
C ILE A 324 -3.10 24.47 5.90
N PHE A 325 -2.27 23.68 5.24
CA PHE A 325 -0.93 24.06 4.84
C PHE A 325 -1.01 24.92 3.58
N ASP A 326 -0.55 26.16 3.67
CA ASP A 326 -0.39 27.00 2.50
C ASP A 326 0.90 26.64 1.75
N LYS A 327 1.13 27.31 0.62
CA LYS A 327 2.31 27.04 -0.21
C LYS A 327 3.61 27.30 0.56
N GLN A 328 3.64 28.34 1.40
CA GLN A 328 4.83 28.71 2.16
C GLN A 328 5.14 27.66 3.22
N ASP A 329 4.11 27.13 3.90
CA ASP A 329 4.28 26.05 4.87
C ASP A 329 4.90 24.80 4.20
N LEU A 330 4.38 24.42 3.03
CA LEU A 330 4.88 23.27 2.27
C LEU A 330 6.31 23.48 1.78
N GLU A 331 6.66 24.71 1.35
CA GLU A 331 8.03 25.08 0.98
C GLU A 331 8.98 24.96 2.17
N THR A 332 8.56 25.43 3.35
CA THR A 332 9.34 25.34 4.59
C THR A 332 9.56 23.88 5.01
N ILE A 333 8.52 23.03 4.96
CA ILE A 333 8.65 21.59 5.26
C ILE A 333 9.60 20.91 4.26
N GLU A 334 9.46 21.20 2.97
CA GLU A 334 10.32 20.64 1.93
C GLU A 334 11.79 21.06 2.11
N GLN A 335 12.03 22.31 2.50
CA GLN A 335 13.37 22.81 2.82
C GLN A 335 13.98 22.09 4.03
N GLU A 336 13.21 21.93 5.13
CA GLU A 336 13.70 21.23 6.32
C GLU A 336 14.00 19.76 6.03
N ILE A 337 13.15 19.06 5.26
CA ILE A 337 13.42 17.69 4.81
C ILE A 337 14.78 17.63 4.10
N ASN A 338 15.01 18.52 3.14
CA ASN A 338 16.25 18.57 2.38
C ASN A 338 17.48 18.87 3.25
N ASN A 339 17.36 19.80 4.20
CA ASN A 339 18.44 20.13 5.14
C ASN A 339 18.76 18.95 6.05
N THR A 340 17.73 18.32 6.62
CA THR A 340 17.86 17.15 7.49
C THR A 340 18.52 15.98 6.75
N VAL A 341 18.09 15.69 5.52
CA VAL A 341 18.70 14.65 4.68
C VAL A 341 20.17 14.93 4.41
N LYS A 342 20.53 16.18 4.04
CA LYS A 342 21.94 16.56 3.80
C LYS A 342 22.80 16.34 5.04
N ILE A 343 22.30 16.74 6.22
CA ILE A 343 23.03 16.61 7.48
C ILE A 343 23.16 15.15 7.89
N CYS A 344 22.10 14.35 7.73
CA CYS A 344 22.15 12.91 7.92
C CYS A 344 23.18 12.26 7.00
N ILE A 345 23.14 12.54 5.70
CA ILE A 345 24.13 12.00 4.75
C ILE A 345 25.54 12.41 5.20
N LYS A 346 25.80 13.68 5.53
CA LYS A 346 27.12 14.12 6.00
C LYS A 346 27.56 13.41 7.28
N THR A 347 26.63 13.17 8.20
CA THR A 347 26.89 12.57 9.52
C THR A 347 27.08 11.05 9.43
N PHE A 348 26.38 10.38 8.50
CA PHE A 348 26.31 8.92 8.41
C PHE A 348 26.95 8.32 7.14
N LYS A 349 27.50 9.13 6.21
CA LYS A 349 28.08 8.63 4.92
C LYS A 349 29.15 7.56 5.06
N LYS A 350 29.79 7.48 6.24
CA LYS A 350 30.91 6.58 6.53
C LYS A 350 30.51 5.40 7.43
N THR A 351 29.24 5.26 7.75
CA THR A 351 28.78 4.30 8.76
C THR A 351 27.76 3.33 8.20
N GLU A 352 27.94 2.03 8.46
CA GLU A 352 26.99 0.96 8.11
C GLU A 352 25.73 0.93 9.00
N TYR A 353 25.45 1.99 9.78
CA TYR A 353 24.50 1.97 10.89
C TYR A 353 23.02 2.15 10.52
N ALA A 354 22.66 2.32 9.25
CA ALA A 354 21.27 2.58 8.89
C ALA A 354 20.53 1.30 8.48
N SER A 355 19.41 1.03 9.16
CA SER A 355 18.48 -0.06 8.81
C SER A 355 17.88 0.11 7.42
N ILE A 356 17.69 1.36 6.99
CA ILE A 356 17.39 1.72 5.61
C ILE A 356 18.64 2.27 4.93
N ASN A 357 18.89 1.82 3.70
CA ASN A 357 19.88 2.43 2.82
C ASN A 357 19.59 3.93 2.63
N PHE A 358 20.54 4.81 2.99
CA PHE A 358 20.38 6.26 2.82
C PHE A 358 19.99 6.69 1.39
N ASN A 359 20.32 5.90 0.37
CA ASN A 359 19.88 6.13 -1.01
C ASN A 359 18.35 6.12 -1.14
N VAL A 360 17.64 5.33 -0.32
CA VAL A 360 16.18 5.29 -0.28
C VAL A 360 15.65 6.57 0.35
N LEU A 361 16.20 7.01 1.49
CA LEU A 361 15.80 8.26 2.15
C LEU A 361 16.06 9.48 1.24
N GLU A 362 17.21 9.50 0.56
CA GLU A 362 17.55 10.51 -0.44
C GLU A 362 16.58 10.48 -1.63
N TRP A 363 16.20 9.29 -2.10
CA TRP A 363 15.22 9.15 -3.17
C TRP A 363 13.84 9.69 -2.76
N ILE A 364 13.37 9.38 -1.54
CA ILE A 364 12.10 9.91 -1.00
C ILE A 364 12.15 11.43 -1.00
N SER A 365 13.19 12.03 -0.40
CA SER A 365 13.39 13.48 -0.35
C SER A 365 13.31 14.14 -1.72
N LYS A 366 13.99 13.55 -2.72
CA LYS A 366 14.01 14.07 -4.09
C LYS A 366 12.68 13.90 -4.83
N THR A 367 11.77 13.06 -4.34
CA THR A 367 10.52 12.70 -5.04
C THR A 367 9.28 13.30 -4.36
N LEU A 368 9.39 13.76 -3.12
CA LEU A 368 8.26 14.27 -2.32
C LEU A 368 7.58 15.50 -2.95
N PHE A 369 8.32 16.41 -3.59
CA PHE A 369 7.82 17.60 -4.31
C PHE A 369 6.45 18.09 -3.81
N LEU A 370 6.43 18.71 -2.62
CA LEU A 370 5.19 19.07 -1.93
C LEU A 370 4.50 20.29 -2.56
N THR A 371 5.32 21.14 -3.20
CA THR A 371 4.93 22.48 -3.66
C THR A 371 4.65 22.54 -5.17
N ARG A 372 5.08 21.52 -5.92
CA ARG A 372 4.88 21.44 -7.36
C ARG A 372 3.50 20.85 -7.65
N ARG A 373 2.48 21.71 -7.74
CA ARG A 373 1.28 21.39 -8.54
C ARG A 373 1.74 21.02 -9.95
N LYS A 374 1.06 20.05 -10.57
CA LYS A 374 1.26 19.59 -11.96
C LYS A 374 1.88 20.70 -12.82
N VAL A 375 3.17 20.63 -13.07
CA VAL A 375 3.66 20.99 -14.38
C VAL A 375 3.29 19.75 -15.20
N PRO A 376 2.34 19.82 -16.15
CA PRO A 376 2.19 18.75 -17.13
C PRO A 376 3.59 18.49 -17.69
N ASP A 377 3.92 17.23 -18.01
CA ASP A 377 5.17 16.89 -18.70
C ASP A 377 5.20 17.53 -20.12
N GLU A 378 5.24 18.86 -20.20
CA GLU A 378 5.71 19.62 -21.35
C GLU A 378 7.18 19.91 -21.10
N GLN A 379 8.01 18.90 -21.39
CA GLN A 379 9.37 19.05 -21.94
C GLN A 379 10.06 17.69 -21.95
N GLN A 380 9.65 16.85 -22.90
CA GLN A 380 10.54 15.92 -23.58
C GLN A 380 10.09 15.70 -25.05
N GLU A 381 9.66 16.75 -25.73
CA GLU A 381 9.83 16.84 -27.18
C GLU A 381 11.12 17.61 -27.45
N SER A 382 12.25 16.91 -27.32
CA SER A 382 13.50 17.34 -27.94
C SER A 382 13.79 16.41 -29.11
N SER A 383 13.58 16.97 -30.31
CA SER A 383 14.29 16.66 -31.55
C SER A 383 14.27 15.20 -32.04
N VAL A 384 13.26 14.87 -32.83
CA VAL A 384 13.53 14.17 -34.09
C VAL A 384 13.36 15.22 -35.19
N SER A 385 14.48 15.88 -35.51
CA SER A 385 14.61 16.61 -36.76
C SER A 385 14.55 15.60 -37.90
N ASP A 386 13.79 15.97 -38.92
CA ASP A 386 13.79 15.42 -40.28
C ASP A 386 15.08 14.68 -40.67
N LEU A 387 14.95 13.37 -40.88
CA LEU A 387 15.43 12.58 -42.05
C LEU A 387 15.09 11.09 -41.90
#